data_AF-A0A4R9G330-F1
#
_entry.id   AF-A0A4R9G330-F1
#
_cell.length_a   1.000
_cell.length_b   1.000
_cell.length_c   1.000
_cell.angle_alpha   90.00
_cell.angle_beta   90.00
_cell.angle_gamma   90.00
#
_symmetry.space_group_name_H-M   'P 1'
#
loop_
_entity.id
_entity.type
_entity.pdbx_description
1 polymer ?
#
loop_
_entity_poly.entity_id
_entity_poly.type
_entity_poly.pdbx_seq_one_letter_code
_entity_poly.pdbx_strand_id
1 'polypeptide(L)'
;MFKEYLRYLLGRGQVRIILAIRSVLLILVLAAVPSMQAGGAVALLFVLLVLAFLGTYVANGYVIRSKMDPKRPVELPQYLVFFFLLVLFTLALFLLLNFLITPFIGPETKAVFEKYAEDPTKPMPAELTRLYLITPFLMGLVFYLIIPVLFAKLNIVQGLKALPSCIKRSDYVVAAWTPYVIMFVPTLIMFLISGSEEAVTSFFGQIVILFVLFFSLTSDIFLQYPTYYLIRTKEEPEEPTE
;
A
#
# COMPACT_ATOMS: atom_id res chain seq x y z
N MET A 1 -8.78 3.38 -16.92
CA MET A 1 -8.08 2.95 -15.68
C MET A 1 -9.00 2.46 -14.56
N PHE A 2 -9.85 3.25 -13.88
CA PHE A 2 -10.66 2.72 -12.75
C PHE A 2 -11.57 1.53 -13.14
N LYS A 3 -12.25 1.60 -14.29
CA LYS A 3 -13.06 0.49 -14.81
C LYS A 3 -12.23 -0.77 -15.11
N GLU A 4 -11.00 -0.60 -15.62
CA GLU A 4 -10.08 -1.71 -15.86
C GLU A 4 -9.54 -2.30 -14.57
N TYR A 5 -9.28 -1.46 -13.57
CA TYR A 5 -8.92 -1.86 -12.22
C TYR A 5 -10.02 -2.72 -11.58
N LEU A 6 -11.28 -2.28 -11.64
CA LEU A 6 -12.42 -3.08 -11.16
C LEU A 6 -12.57 -4.40 -11.93
N ARG A 7 -12.36 -4.39 -13.25
CA ARG A 7 -12.35 -5.62 -14.05
C ARG A 7 -11.22 -6.57 -13.67
N TYR A 8 -10.05 -6.05 -13.33
CA TYR A 8 -8.93 -6.85 -12.82
C TYR A 8 -9.30 -7.52 -11.48
N LEU A 9 -9.85 -6.73 -10.53
CA LEU A 9 -10.26 -7.24 -9.21
C LEU A 9 -11.33 -8.32 -9.31
N LEU A 10 -12.36 -8.10 -10.15
CA LEU A 10 -13.51 -8.99 -10.25
C LEU A 10 -13.30 -10.17 -11.22
N GLY A 11 -12.46 -9.99 -12.24
CA GLY A 11 -12.25 -10.97 -13.31
C GLY A 11 -11.24 -12.06 -13.00
N ARG A 12 -10.28 -11.83 -12.09
CA ARG A 12 -9.28 -12.84 -11.71
C ARG A 12 -9.75 -13.61 -10.48
N GLY A 13 -10.15 -14.88 -10.66
CA GLY A 13 -10.60 -15.76 -9.56
C GLY A 13 -9.63 -15.81 -8.35
N GLN A 14 -8.32 -15.71 -8.61
CA GLN A 14 -7.29 -15.68 -7.58
C GLN A 14 -7.25 -14.37 -6.78
N VAL A 15 -7.50 -13.21 -7.41
CA VAL A 15 -7.62 -11.93 -6.69
C VAL A 15 -8.80 -11.97 -5.73
N ARG A 16 -9.91 -12.59 -6.16
CA ARG A 16 -11.08 -12.83 -5.29
C ARG A 16 -10.76 -13.76 -4.10
N ILE A 17 -9.93 -14.79 -4.29
CA ILE A 17 -9.48 -15.67 -3.20
C ILE A 17 -8.58 -14.92 -2.21
N ILE A 18 -7.66 -14.09 -2.71
CA ILE A 18 -6.79 -13.25 -1.85
C ILE A 18 -7.64 -12.27 -1.04
N LEU A 19 -8.60 -11.60 -1.70
CA LEU A 19 -9.56 -10.72 -1.03
C LEU A 19 -10.33 -11.47 0.06
N ALA A 20 -10.83 -12.68 -0.23
CA ALA A 20 -11.56 -13.49 0.74
C ALA A 20 -10.70 -13.90 1.94
N ILE A 21 -9.50 -14.46 1.73
CA ILE A 21 -8.59 -14.88 2.81
C ILE A 21 -8.22 -13.69 3.70
N ARG A 22 -7.94 -12.53 3.10
CA ARG A 22 -7.58 -11.33 3.86
C ARG A 22 -8.75 -10.68 4.58
N SER A 23 -9.96 -10.79 4.03
CA SER A 23 -11.18 -10.37 4.72
C SER A 23 -11.44 -11.25 5.94
N VAL A 24 -11.16 -12.56 5.85
CA VAL A 24 -11.22 -13.47 7.01
C VAL A 24 -10.13 -13.12 8.04
N LEU A 25 -8.88 -12.89 7.61
CA LEU A 25 -7.81 -12.44 8.51
C LEU A 25 -8.14 -11.10 9.19
N LEU A 26 -8.80 -10.16 8.51
CA LEU A 26 -9.29 -8.92 9.11
C LEU A 26 -10.24 -9.20 10.26
N ILE A 27 -11.25 -10.02 9.99
CA ILE A 27 -12.30 -10.34 10.97
C ILE A 27 -11.65 -10.99 12.19
N LEU A 28 -10.67 -11.87 11.97
CA LEU A 28 -9.90 -12.50 13.05
C LEU A 28 -9.05 -11.48 13.83
N VAL A 29 -8.40 -10.53 13.17
CA VAL A 29 -7.64 -9.45 13.84
C VAL A 29 -8.57 -8.54 14.64
N LEU A 30 -9.67 -8.06 14.05
CA LEU A 30 -10.64 -7.21 14.72
C LEU A 30 -11.31 -7.91 15.91
N ALA A 31 -11.53 -9.23 15.83
CA ALA A 31 -12.02 -10.03 16.95
C ALA A 31 -10.96 -10.27 18.03
N ALA A 32 -9.68 -10.33 17.65
CA ALA A 32 -8.57 -10.58 18.57
C ALA A 32 -8.13 -9.33 19.35
N VAL A 33 -8.21 -8.13 18.77
CA VAL A 33 -7.77 -6.86 19.41
C VAL A 33 -8.44 -6.61 20.77
N PRO A 34 -9.77 -6.74 20.95
CA PRO A 34 -10.42 -6.61 22.25
C PRO A 34 -9.93 -7.65 23.27
N SER A 35 -9.74 -8.89 22.81
CA SER A 35 -9.24 -9.99 23.65
C SER A 35 -7.79 -9.75 24.11
N MET A 36 -6.98 -9.07 23.29
CA MET A 36 -5.61 -8.68 23.62
C MET A 36 -5.54 -7.50 24.58
N GLN A 37 -6.42 -6.51 24.43
CA GLN A 37 -6.54 -5.39 25.38
C GLN A 37 -6.98 -5.87 26.77
N ALA A 38 -7.67 -7.01 26.84
CA ALA A 38 -8.02 -7.71 28.08
C ALA A 38 -6.91 -8.62 28.65
N GLY A 39 -5.67 -8.54 28.13
CA GLY A 39 -4.53 -9.34 28.61
C GLY A 39 -4.32 -10.69 27.90
N GLY A 40 -5.03 -10.95 26.80
CA GLY A 40 -4.89 -12.16 25.99
C GLY A 40 -3.55 -12.28 25.25
N ALA A 41 -3.15 -13.52 24.99
CA ALA A 41 -1.80 -13.90 24.54
C ALA A 41 -1.36 -13.25 23.21
N VAL A 42 -0.26 -12.50 23.27
CA VAL A 42 0.48 -11.88 22.14
C VAL A 42 0.88 -12.90 21.05
N ALA A 43 0.97 -14.19 21.39
CA ALA A 43 1.29 -15.28 20.46
C ALA A 43 0.28 -15.42 19.29
N LEU A 44 -0.99 -15.00 19.47
CA LEU A 44 -2.00 -15.02 18.41
C LEU A 44 -1.65 -14.06 17.26
N LEU A 45 -0.97 -12.95 17.56
CA LEU A 45 -0.53 -11.96 16.57
C LEU A 45 0.58 -12.52 15.67
N PHE A 46 1.47 -13.35 16.24
CA PHE A 46 2.54 -14.00 15.48
C PHE A 46 1.98 -15.01 14.45
N VAL A 47 0.97 -15.80 14.83
CA VAL A 47 0.31 -16.74 13.90
C VAL A 47 -0.37 -15.99 12.75
N LEU A 48 -1.07 -14.89 13.05
CA LEU A 48 -1.71 -14.06 12.03
C LEU A 48 -0.69 -13.38 11.10
N LEU A 49 0.45 -12.92 11.62
CA LEU A 49 1.55 -12.37 10.83
C LEU A 49 2.17 -13.43 9.90
N VAL A 50 2.41 -14.64 10.40
CA VAL A 50 2.94 -15.75 9.59
C VAL A 50 1.93 -16.17 8.51
N LEU A 51 0.64 -16.25 8.84
CA LEU A 51 -0.41 -16.53 7.85
C LEU A 51 -0.57 -15.40 6.82
N ALA A 52 -0.45 -14.14 7.24
CA ALA A 52 -0.46 -12.99 6.34
C ALA A 52 0.77 -13.01 5.41
N PHE A 53 1.94 -13.38 5.94
CA PHE A 53 3.17 -13.50 5.18
C PHE A 53 3.11 -14.64 4.16
N LEU A 54 2.68 -15.84 4.58
CA LEU A 54 2.45 -16.99 3.70
C LEU A 54 1.37 -16.69 2.67
N GLY A 55 0.27 -16.07 3.08
CA GLY A 55 -0.79 -15.62 2.19
C GLY A 55 -0.28 -14.60 1.17
N THR A 56 0.62 -13.71 1.57
CA THR A 56 1.26 -12.72 0.70
C THR A 56 2.27 -13.37 -0.24
N TYR A 57 3.00 -14.40 0.18
CA TYR A 57 3.83 -15.21 -0.71
C TYR A 57 3.01 -16.02 -1.71
N VAL A 58 1.93 -16.66 -1.29
CA VAL A 58 1.00 -17.37 -2.18
C VAL A 58 0.34 -16.39 -3.14
N ALA A 59 0.01 -15.18 -2.68
CA ALA A 59 -0.61 -14.13 -3.47
C ALA A 59 0.35 -13.42 -4.43
N ASN A 60 1.60 -13.17 -4.04
CA ASN A 60 2.56 -12.37 -4.82
C ASN A 60 3.59 -13.25 -5.54
N GLY A 61 4.11 -14.29 -4.89
CA GLY A 61 5.08 -15.24 -5.45
C GLY A 61 4.53 -16.08 -6.60
N TYR A 62 3.23 -16.38 -6.61
CA TYR A 62 2.55 -17.06 -7.74
C TYR A 62 1.98 -16.09 -8.80
N VAL A 63 1.71 -14.83 -8.45
CA VAL A 63 1.00 -13.88 -9.35
C VAL A 63 1.97 -12.94 -10.08
N ILE A 64 3.10 -12.59 -9.48
CA ILE A 64 4.02 -11.58 -10.03
C ILE A 64 4.99 -12.18 -11.07
N ARG A 65 5.16 -13.52 -11.16
CA ARG A 65 5.87 -14.16 -12.27
C ARG A 65 5.33 -15.52 -12.69
N SER A 66 5.61 -15.78 -13.98
CA SER A 66 5.10 -16.75 -14.96
C SER A 66 4.05 -16.21 -15.94
N LYS A 67 3.94 -14.89 -16.15
CA LYS A 67 2.79 -14.28 -16.86
C LYS A 67 1.44 -14.56 -16.18
N MET A 68 1.46 -14.86 -14.87
CA MET A 68 0.34 -15.45 -14.14
C MET A 68 0.00 -16.89 -14.59
N ASP A 69 1.00 -17.67 -15.03
CA ASP A 69 0.92 -19.12 -15.21
C ASP A 69 1.21 -19.84 -13.88
N PRO A 70 0.18 -20.35 -13.17
CA PRO A 70 0.36 -21.02 -11.89
C PRO A 70 1.29 -22.24 -11.93
N LYS A 71 1.74 -22.67 -13.12
CA LYS A 71 2.66 -23.79 -13.32
C LYS A 71 4.15 -23.47 -13.12
N ARG A 72 4.56 -22.20 -12.96
CA ARG A 72 5.97 -21.80 -12.77
C ARG A 72 6.17 -20.77 -11.64
N PRO A 73 5.90 -21.14 -10.37
CA PRO A 73 6.07 -20.21 -9.25
C PRO A 73 7.54 -19.84 -9.01
N VAL A 74 7.76 -18.67 -8.41
CA VAL A 74 9.07 -18.28 -7.87
C VAL A 74 9.35 -19.14 -6.64
N GLU A 75 10.57 -19.66 -6.54
CA GLU A 75 10.98 -20.43 -5.36
C GLU A 75 10.96 -19.56 -4.10
N LEU A 76 10.39 -20.09 -3.02
CA LEU A 76 10.25 -19.40 -1.73
C LEU A 76 11.56 -18.72 -1.27
N PRO A 77 12.74 -19.38 -1.29
CA PRO A 77 13.99 -18.74 -0.85
C PRO A 77 14.35 -17.49 -1.64
N GLN A 78 14.15 -17.51 -2.97
CA GLN A 78 14.45 -16.36 -3.83
C GLN A 78 13.48 -15.20 -3.54
N TYR A 79 12.20 -15.52 -3.31
CA TYR A 79 11.20 -14.52 -2.90
C TYR A 79 11.53 -13.91 -1.53
N LEU A 80 11.98 -14.70 -0.55
CA LEU A 80 12.38 -14.22 0.76
C LEU A 80 13.56 -13.23 0.65
N VAL A 81 14.57 -13.56 -0.15
CA VAL A 81 15.72 -12.68 -0.39
C VAL A 81 15.27 -11.37 -1.03
N PHE A 82 14.45 -11.44 -2.08
CA PHE A 82 13.91 -10.23 -2.71
C PHE A 82 13.09 -9.39 -1.73
N PHE A 83 12.20 -10.02 -0.96
CA PHE A 83 11.35 -9.34 0.01
C PHE A 83 12.18 -8.65 1.10
N PHE A 84 13.19 -9.32 1.64
CA PHE A 84 14.12 -8.74 2.59
C PHE A 84 14.83 -7.50 2.02
N LEU A 85 15.37 -7.61 0.81
CA LEU A 85 16.00 -6.48 0.11
C LEU A 85 15.00 -5.34 -0.18
N LEU A 86 13.75 -5.68 -0.49
CA LEU A 86 12.68 -4.70 -0.71
C LEU A 86 12.33 -3.95 0.58
N VAL A 87 12.30 -4.63 1.73
CA VAL A 87 12.09 -3.99 3.04
C VAL A 87 13.20 -3.00 3.33
N LEU A 88 14.47 -3.42 3.17
CA LEU A 88 15.62 -2.54 3.35
C LEU A 88 15.57 -1.34 2.39
N PHE A 89 15.24 -1.57 1.13
CA PHE A 89 15.10 -0.51 0.13
C PHE A 89 13.98 0.47 0.49
N THR A 90 12.82 -0.03 0.94
CA THR A 90 11.67 0.79 1.30
C THR A 90 11.98 1.64 2.53
N LEU A 91 12.68 1.08 3.51
CA LEU A 91 13.18 1.82 4.68
C LEU A 91 14.15 2.93 4.26
N ALA A 92 15.14 2.61 3.43
CA ALA A 92 16.09 3.61 2.93
C ALA A 92 15.40 4.72 2.14
N LEU A 93 14.44 4.37 1.27
CA LEU A 93 13.65 5.33 0.50
C LEU A 93 12.77 6.20 1.41
N PHE A 94 12.14 5.62 2.44
CA PHE A 94 11.38 6.37 3.43
C PHE A 94 12.26 7.39 4.16
N LEU A 95 13.43 6.98 4.64
CA LEU A 95 14.38 7.87 5.30
C LEU A 95 14.85 8.99 4.37
N LEU A 96 15.14 8.66 3.10
CA LEU A 96 15.52 9.65 2.09
C LEU A 96 14.40 10.67 1.84
N LEU A 97 13.15 10.21 1.66
CA LEU A 97 12.02 11.11 1.44
C LEU A 97 11.78 12.01 2.66
N ASN A 98 11.88 11.48 3.88
CA ASN A 98 11.82 12.30 5.10
C ASN A 98 12.93 13.35 5.13
N PHE A 99 14.17 12.95 4.82
CA PHE A 99 15.30 13.88 4.76
C PHE A 99 15.08 14.98 3.72
N LEU A 100 14.51 14.65 2.56
CA LEU A 100 14.21 15.63 1.50
C LEU A 100 13.05 16.56 1.85
N ILE A 101 12.08 16.10 2.64
CA ILE A 101 10.89 16.89 3.02
C ILE A 101 11.17 17.77 4.24
N THR A 102 12.04 17.33 5.15
CA THR A 102 12.36 18.04 6.41
C THR A 102 12.74 19.52 6.20
N PRO A 103 13.57 19.91 5.21
CA PRO A 103 13.90 21.32 4.95
C PRO A 103 12.71 22.20 4.55
N PHE A 104 11.61 21.61 4.08
CA PHE A 104 10.39 22.33 3.72
C PHE A 104 9.46 22.55 4.92
N ILE A 105 9.78 21.97 6.08
CA ILE A 105 9.08 22.25 7.34
C ILE A 105 9.72 23.50 7.95
N GLY A 106 9.02 24.64 7.82
CA GLY A 106 9.52 25.93 8.29
C GLY A 106 9.75 25.97 9.82
N PRO A 107 10.58 26.92 10.31
CA PRO A 107 10.84 27.08 11.75
C PRO A 107 9.56 27.29 12.56
N GLU A 108 8.58 27.99 11.98
CA GLU A 108 7.26 28.21 12.58
C GLU A 108 6.49 26.90 12.75
N THR A 109 6.39 26.09 11.69
CA THR A 109 5.73 24.77 11.74
C THR A 109 6.41 23.82 12.72
N LYS A 110 7.74 23.90 12.83
CA LYS A 110 8.52 23.11 13.80
C LYS A 110 8.24 23.54 15.24
N ALA A 111 8.16 24.84 15.51
CA ALA A 111 7.79 25.35 16.83
C ALA A 111 6.34 24.99 17.21
N VAL A 112 5.41 24.98 16.23
CA VAL A 112 4.04 24.49 16.44
C VAL A 112 4.04 22.99 16.76
N PHE A 113 4.89 22.21 16.10
CA PHE A 113 5.06 20.78 16.39
C PHE A 113 5.60 20.53 17.80
N GLU A 114 6.65 21.25 18.21
CA GLU A 114 7.25 21.15 19.54
C GLU A 114 6.23 21.50 20.64
N LYS A 115 5.46 22.59 20.47
CA LYS A 115 4.38 22.95 21.39
C LYS A 115 3.24 21.93 21.44
N TYR A 116 2.91 21.29 20.32
CA TYR A 116 1.92 20.23 20.30
C TYR A 116 2.43 18.95 20.99
N ALA A 117 3.72 18.64 20.85
CA ALA A 117 4.34 17.49 21.50
C ALA A 117 4.36 17.60 23.03
N GLU A 118 4.39 18.82 23.57
CA GLU A 118 4.28 19.09 25.01
C GLU A 118 2.88 18.81 25.58
N ASP A 119 1.82 18.94 24.78
CA ASP A 119 0.44 18.66 25.17
C ASP A 119 -0.39 18.08 24.01
N PRO A 120 -0.26 16.77 23.75
CA PRO A 120 -0.94 16.11 22.63
C PRO A 120 -2.45 15.95 22.83
N THR A 121 -2.97 16.33 24.01
CA THR A 121 -4.42 16.26 24.31
C THR A 121 -5.22 17.38 23.65
N LYS A 122 -4.54 18.45 23.23
CA LYS A 122 -5.15 19.55 22.47
C LYS A 122 -5.42 19.12 21.03
N PRO A 123 -6.40 19.72 20.34
CA PRO A 123 -6.63 19.45 18.92
C PRO A 123 -5.41 19.88 18.09
N MET A 124 -5.02 19.05 17.12
CA MET A 124 -3.86 19.31 16.27
C MET A 124 -4.07 20.59 15.43
N PRO A 125 -3.14 21.56 15.47
CA PRO A 125 -3.21 22.78 14.67
C PRO A 125 -3.43 22.49 13.17
N ALA A 126 -4.25 23.31 12.50
CA ALA A 126 -4.67 23.09 11.11
C ALA A 126 -3.48 22.94 10.13
N GLU A 127 -2.38 23.64 10.38
CA GLU A 127 -1.15 23.57 9.58
C GLU A 127 -0.46 22.22 9.71
N LEU A 128 -0.33 21.69 10.93
CA LEU A 128 0.21 20.36 11.19
C LEU A 128 -0.69 19.28 10.61
N THR A 129 -2.00 19.41 10.81
CA THR A 129 -3.04 18.55 10.24
C THR A 129 -2.90 18.42 8.72
N ARG A 130 -2.68 19.54 8.00
CA ARG A 130 -2.42 19.53 6.55
C ARG A 130 -1.09 18.86 6.20
N LEU A 131 -0.03 19.15 6.95
CA LEU A 131 1.29 18.55 6.73
C LEU A 131 1.25 17.02 6.91
N TYR A 132 0.54 16.55 7.94
CA TYR A 132 0.31 15.14 8.26
C TYR A 132 -0.55 14.41 7.22
N LEU A 133 -1.37 15.13 6.44
CA LEU A 133 -2.11 14.55 5.31
C LEU A 133 -1.29 14.55 4.02
N ILE A 134 -0.67 15.68 3.69
CA ILE A 134 0.03 15.88 2.42
C ILE A 134 1.31 15.03 2.37
N THR A 135 2.04 14.94 3.48
CA THR A 135 3.34 14.24 3.50
C THR A 135 3.18 12.75 3.20
N PRO A 136 2.29 11.98 3.88
CA PRO A 136 2.03 10.59 3.53
C PRO A 136 1.45 10.42 2.13
N PHE A 137 0.63 11.37 1.66
CA PHE A 137 0.09 11.36 0.30
C PHE A 137 1.19 11.40 -0.75
N LEU A 138 2.09 12.39 -0.65
CA LEU A 138 3.20 12.56 -1.59
C LEU A 138 4.19 11.39 -1.52
N MET A 139 4.54 10.95 -0.31
CA MET A 139 5.39 9.76 -0.15
C MET A 139 4.77 8.53 -0.80
N GLY A 140 3.46 8.31 -0.59
CA GLY A 140 2.75 7.19 -1.19
C GLY A 140 2.72 7.25 -2.72
N LEU A 141 2.54 8.43 -3.33
CA LEU A 141 2.65 8.59 -4.79
C LEU A 141 4.02 8.15 -5.31
N VAL A 142 5.11 8.47 -4.60
CA VAL A 142 6.47 8.02 -4.96
C VAL A 142 6.59 6.51 -4.82
N PHE A 143 6.15 5.94 -3.69
CA PHE A 143 6.21 4.50 -3.47
C PHE A 143 5.43 3.71 -4.53
N TYR A 144 4.22 4.17 -4.88
CA TYR A 144 3.38 3.52 -5.88
C TYR A 144 3.93 3.61 -7.30
N LEU A 145 4.84 4.55 -7.60
CA LEU A 145 5.57 4.56 -8.88
C LEU A 145 6.76 3.61 -8.89
N ILE A 146 7.46 3.46 -7.77
CA ILE A 146 8.74 2.76 -7.72
C ILE A 146 8.54 1.27 -7.44
N ILE A 147 7.81 0.94 -6.38
CA ILE A 147 7.66 -0.42 -5.86
C ILE A 147 7.13 -1.39 -6.93
N PRO A 148 6.10 -1.06 -7.74
CA PRO A 148 5.62 -1.98 -8.77
C PRO A 148 6.66 -2.35 -9.83
N VAL A 149 7.58 -1.43 -10.16
CA VAL A 149 8.69 -1.72 -11.10
C VAL A 149 9.66 -2.73 -10.49
N LEU A 150 9.96 -2.59 -9.19
CA LEU A 150 10.82 -3.52 -8.47
C LEU A 150 10.20 -4.91 -8.40
N PHE A 151 8.90 -4.98 -8.11
CA PHE A 151 8.13 -6.23 -8.14
C PHE A 151 8.11 -6.87 -9.53
N ALA A 152 7.88 -6.09 -10.59
CA ALA A 152 7.89 -6.61 -11.97
C ALA A 152 9.25 -7.24 -12.35
N LYS A 153 10.35 -6.75 -11.74
CA LYS A 153 11.70 -7.28 -11.96
C LYS A 153 12.15 -8.32 -10.94
N LEU A 154 11.50 -8.42 -9.77
CA LEU A 154 11.92 -9.23 -8.61
C LEU A 154 13.40 -9.04 -8.26
N ASN A 155 13.91 -7.85 -8.52
CA ASN A 155 15.30 -7.50 -8.31
C ASN A 155 15.38 -5.97 -8.20
N ILE A 156 15.92 -5.48 -7.09
CA ILE A 156 15.99 -4.05 -6.80
C ILE A 156 16.81 -3.33 -7.87
N VAL A 157 17.99 -3.84 -8.22
CA VAL A 157 18.91 -3.20 -9.19
C VAL A 157 18.30 -3.15 -10.58
N GLN A 158 17.75 -4.26 -11.08
CA GLN A 158 17.10 -4.28 -12.39
C GLN A 158 15.84 -3.42 -12.43
N GLY A 159 15.09 -3.37 -11.32
CA GLY A 159 13.93 -2.51 -11.16
C GLY A 159 14.31 -1.03 -11.26
N LEU A 160 15.34 -0.60 -10.52
CA LEU A 160 15.85 0.77 -10.57
C LEU A 160 16.38 1.15 -11.95
N LYS A 161 17.07 0.24 -12.65
CA LYS A 161 17.50 0.47 -14.04
C LYS A 161 16.33 0.66 -15.01
N ALA A 162 15.22 -0.04 -14.78
CA ALA A 162 14.02 0.06 -15.61
C ALA A 162 13.08 1.22 -15.22
N LEU A 163 13.26 1.79 -14.04
CA LEU A 163 12.36 2.82 -13.50
C LEU A 163 12.24 4.05 -14.41
N PRO A 164 13.33 4.65 -14.96
CA PRO A 164 13.23 5.85 -15.79
C PRO A 164 12.41 5.65 -17.07
N SER A 165 12.48 4.48 -17.69
CA SER A 165 11.69 4.18 -18.89
C SER A 165 10.22 3.92 -18.56
N CYS A 166 9.92 3.37 -17.38
CA CYS A 166 8.55 3.17 -16.93
C CYS A 166 7.87 4.49 -16.56
N ILE A 167 8.48 5.35 -15.73
CA ILE A 167 7.85 6.59 -15.24
C ILE A 167 7.66 7.66 -16.32
N LYS A 168 8.38 7.57 -17.44
CA LYS A 168 8.17 8.43 -18.61
C LYS A 168 6.85 8.13 -19.33
N ARG A 169 6.30 6.93 -19.15
CA ARG A 169 5.03 6.56 -19.78
C ARG A 169 3.88 7.05 -18.91
N SER A 170 3.09 7.98 -19.45
CA SER A 170 1.94 8.56 -18.74
C SER A 170 0.89 7.52 -18.38
N ASP A 171 0.69 6.52 -19.23
CA ASP A 171 -0.22 5.39 -19.01
C ASP A 171 0.14 4.58 -17.75
N TYR A 172 1.43 4.33 -17.52
CA TYR A 172 1.94 3.67 -16.32
C TYR A 172 1.78 4.54 -15.07
N VAL A 173 2.09 5.84 -15.16
CA VAL A 173 1.92 6.77 -14.02
C VAL A 173 0.47 6.77 -13.56
N VAL A 174 -0.48 6.84 -14.50
CA VAL A 174 -1.91 6.78 -14.17
C VAL A 174 -2.28 5.40 -13.61
N ALA A 175 -1.76 4.30 -14.17
CA ALA A 175 -1.99 2.95 -13.66
C ALA A 175 -1.48 2.75 -12.22
N ALA A 176 -0.35 3.38 -11.87
CA ALA A 176 0.26 3.36 -10.56
C ALA A 176 -0.48 4.22 -9.54
N TRP A 177 -0.86 5.45 -9.90
CA TRP A 177 -1.50 6.38 -8.97
C TRP A 177 -2.99 6.16 -8.79
N THR A 178 -3.71 5.71 -9.81
CA THR A 178 -5.16 5.42 -9.71
C THR A 178 -5.51 4.58 -8.47
N PRO A 179 -4.90 3.40 -8.26
CA PRO A 179 -5.22 2.57 -7.10
C PRO A 179 -4.83 3.22 -5.76
N TYR A 180 -3.75 3.99 -5.72
CA TYR A 180 -3.35 4.75 -4.52
C TYR A 180 -4.35 5.85 -4.16
N VAL A 181 -4.77 6.65 -5.14
CA VAL A 181 -5.74 7.74 -4.94
C VAL A 181 -7.07 7.18 -4.44
N ILE A 182 -7.54 6.06 -4.99
CA ILE A 182 -8.77 5.38 -4.53
C ILE A 182 -8.68 4.98 -3.06
N MET A 183 -7.53 4.48 -2.61
CA MET A 183 -7.29 4.12 -1.21
C MET A 183 -7.15 5.34 -0.29
N PHE A 184 -6.55 6.41 -0.81
CA PHE A 184 -6.30 7.61 -0.02
C PHE A 184 -7.58 8.38 0.30
N VAL A 185 -8.56 8.40 -0.61
CA VAL A 185 -9.82 9.16 -0.42
C VAL A 185 -10.59 8.75 0.84
N PRO A 186 -10.88 7.46 1.11
CA PRO A 186 -11.50 7.05 2.38
C PRO A 186 -10.68 7.43 3.60
N THR A 187 -9.35 7.34 3.52
CA THR A 187 -8.43 7.71 4.62
C THR A 187 -8.52 9.20 4.93
N LEU A 188 -8.57 10.03 3.87
CA LEU A 188 -8.77 11.48 3.99
C LEU A 188 -10.14 11.80 4.62
N ILE A 189 -11.21 11.13 4.18
CA ILE A 189 -12.55 11.32 4.77
C ILE A 189 -12.55 10.95 6.24
N MET A 190 -11.94 9.81 6.62
CA MET A 190 -11.82 9.40 8.02
C MET A 190 -11.11 10.47 8.84
N PHE A 191 -9.96 10.94 8.35
CA PHE A 191 -9.19 11.98 9.03
C PHE A 191 -9.98 13.29 9.21
N LEU A 192 -10.81 13.67 8.24
CA LEU A 192 -11.67 14.86 8.37
C LEU A 192 -12.77 14.70 9.42
N ILE A 193 -13.30 13.48 9.61
CA ILE A 193 -14.37 13.21 10.59
C ILE A 193 -13.83 12.83 11.97
N SER A 194 -12.55 12.46 12.10
CA SER A 194 -11.98 11.92 13.34
C SER A 194 -11.95 12.90 14.51
N GLY A 195 -12.11 14.20 14.25
CA GLY A 195 -12.22 15.24 15.27
C GLY A 195 -13.59 15.32 15.97
N SER A 196 -14.58 14.53 15.53
CA SER A 196 -15.91 14.49 16.13
C SER A 196 -16.29 13.05 16.47
N GLU A 197 -16.44 12.77 17.77
CA GLU A 197 -16.89 11.47 18.26
C GLU A 197 -18.27 11.10 17.70
N GLU A 198 -19.17 12.07 17.57
CA GLU A 198 -20.49 11.89 16.94
C GLU A 198 -20.36 11.51 15.46
N ALA A 199 -19.47 12.15 14.71
CA ALA A 199 -19.26 11.83 13.31
C ALA A 199 -18.63 10.44 13.12
N VAL A 200 -17.69 10.05 13.98
CA VAL A 200 -17.02 8.74 13.99
C VAL A 200 -18.00 7.61 14.36
N THR A 201 -18.85 7.83 15.36
CA THR A 201 -19.83 6.84 15.85
C THR A 201 -21.10 6.80 15.00
N SER A 202 -21.34 7.82 14.16
CA SER A 202 -22.45 7.84 13.22
C SER A 202 -22.43 6.65 12.25
N PHE A 203 -23.59 6.28 11.72
CA PHE A 203 -23.72 5.25 10.69
C PHE A 203 -22.79 5.49 9.49
N PHE A 204 -22.67 6.75 9.04
CA PHE A 204 -21.78 7.12 7.94
C PHE A 204 -20.30 7.01 8.33
N GLY A 205 -19.92 7.40 9.54
CA GLY A 205 -18.57 7.22 10.07
C GLY A 205 -18.16 5.75 10.12
N GLN A 206 -19.05 4.88 10.58
CA GLN A 206 -18.85 3.43 10.60
C GLN A 206 -18.67 2.85 9.18
N ILE A 207 -19.43 3.32 8.19
CA ILE A 207 -19.22 2.94 6.79
C ILE A 207 -17.82 3.33 6.32
N VAL A 208 -17.39 4.57 6.56
CA VAL A 208 -16.06 5.05 6.16
C VAL A 208 -14.95 4.22 6.83
N ILE A 209 -15.08 3.90 8.12
CA ILE A 209 -14.13 3.05 8.85
C ILE A 209 -14.04 1.66 8.21
N LEU A 210 -15.17 1.04 7.87
CA LEU A 210 -15.21 -0.25 7.18
C LEU A 210 -14.52 -0.18 5.82
N PHE A 211 -14.75 0.87 5.05
CA PHE A 211 -14.07 1.09 3.77
C PHE A 211 -12.55 1.25 3.97
N VAL A 212 -12.10 2.09 4.90
CA VAL A 212 -10.66 2.30 5.20
C VAL A 212 -9.99 0.99 5.61
N LEU A 213 -10.63 0.20 6.48
CA LEU A 213 -10.12 -1.10 6.90
C LEU A 213 -10.01 -2.07 5.73
N PHE A 214 -11.06 -2.18 4.92
CA PHE A 214 -11.06 -3.01 3.72
C PHE A 214 -9.94 -2.62 2.75
N PHE A 215 -9.81 -1.33 2.45
CA PHE A 215 -8.78 -0.80 1.55
C PHE A 215 -7.36 -1.01 2.09
N SER A 216 -7.14 -0.83 3.39
CA SER A 216 -5.83 -1.03 4.03
C SER A 216 -5.34 -2.47 3.92
N LEU A 217 -6.23 -3.44 4.05
CA LEU A 217 -5.88 -4.86 3.95
C LEU A 217 -5.72 -5.37 2.54
N THR A 218 -6.31 -4.66 1.60
CA THR A 218 -6.22 -4.97 0.19
C THR A 218 -5.16 -4.09 -0.48
N SER A 219 -4.43 -3.27 0.30
CA SER A 219 -3.41 -2.29 -0.12
C SER A 219 -2.34 -2.87 -1.06
N ASP A 220 -1.94 -4.11 -0.87
CA ASP A 220 -0.96 -4.77 -1.73
C ASP A 220 -1.56 -5.25 -3.07
N ILE A 221 -2.87 -5.52 -3.14
CA ILE A 221 -3.59 -5.75 -4.41
C ILE A 221 -3.60 -4.46 -5.25
N PHE A 222 -3.67 -3.29 -4.60
CA PHE A 222 -3.49 -2.00 -5.25
C PHE A 222 -2.08 -1.82 -5.84
N LEU A 223 -1.06 -2.45 -5.25
CA LEU A 223 0.30 -2.53 -5.82
C LEU A 223 0.45 -3.64 -6.89
N GLN A 224 -0.40 -4.67 -6.87
CA GLN A 224 -0.39 -5.72 -7.89
C GLN A 224 -0.89 -5.23 -9.25
N TYR A 225 -1.88 -4.34 -9.32
CA TYR A 225 -2.39 -3.81 -10.59
C TYR A 225 -1.33 -3.09 -11.45
N PRO A 226 -0.57 -2.11 -10.93
CA PRO A 226 0.49 -1.47 -11.72
C PRO A 226 1.63 -2.44 -12.06
N THR A 227 1.91 -3.41 -11.19
CA THR A 227 2.87 -4.49 -11.47
C THR A 227 2.39 -5.33 -12.66
N TYR A 228 1.13 -5.75 -12.65
CA TYR A 228 0.49 -6.48 -13.75
C TYR A 228 0.50 -5.69 -15.05
N TYR A 229 0.14 -4.40 -14.97
CA TYR A 229 0.11 -3.49 -16.11
C TYR A 229 1.47 -3.44 -16.81
N LEU A 230 2.56 -3.32 -16.04
CA LEU A 230 3.93 -3.32 -16.57
C LEU A 230 4.35 -4.63 -17.22
N ILE A 231 3.89 -5.77 -16.69
CA ILE A 231 4.22 -7.09 -17.23
C ILE A 231 3.47 -7.31 -18.56
N ARG A 232 2.17 -6.99 -18.61
CA ARG A 232 1.34 -7.16 -19.81
C ARG A 232 1.72 -6.21 -20.94
N THR A 233 1.99 -4.95 -20.66
CA THR A 233 2.33 -3.96 -21.71
C THR A 233 3.77 -4.07 -22.22
N LYS A 234 4.60 -4.95 -21.66
CA LYS A 234 5.92 -5.30 -22.23
C LYS A 234 5.85 -6.49 -23.20
N GLU A 235 4.70 -7.15 -23.31
CA GLU A 235 4.49 -8.32 -24.17
C GLU A 235 3.88 -8.01 -25.52
N GLU A 236 3.70 -6.75 -25.90
CA GLU A 236 3.53 -6.38 -27.31
C GLU A 236 4.93 -6.14 -27.89
N PRO A 237 5.50 -7.08 -28.67
CA PRO A 237 6.53 -6.69 -29.61
C PRO A 237 5.87 -5.78 -30.64
N GLU A 238 6.49 -4.63 -30.90
CA GLU A 238 6.32 -3.99 -32.20
C GLU A 238 6.67 -5.05 -33.26
N GLU A 239 5.66 -5.58 -33.96
CA GLU A 239 5.93 -6.30 -35.19
C GLU A 239 6.65 -5.31 -36.12
N PRO A 240 7.82 -5.68 -36.68
CA PRO A 240 8.39 -4.89 -37.74
C PRO A 240 7.45 -5.03 -38.94
N THR A 241 6.63 -4.00 -39.18
CA THR A 241 6.03 -3.79 -40.49
C THR A 241 7.11 -3.24 -41.41
N GLU A 242 7.85 -4.13 -42.07
CA GLU A 242 8.37 -3.94 -43.44
C GLU A 242 8.36 -5.28 -44.19
#